data_AF-G8XA74-F1
#
_entry.id   AF-G8XA74-F1
#
_cell.length_a   1.000
_cell.length_b   1.000
_cell.length_c   1.000
_cell.angle_alpha   90.00
_cell.angle_beta   90.00
_cell.angle_gamma   90.00
#
_symmetry.space_group_name_H-M   'P 1'
#
loop_
_entity.id
_entity.type
_entity.pdbx_description
1 polymer ?
#
loop_
_entity_poly.entity_id
_entity_poly.type
_entity_poly.pdbx_seq_one_letter_code
_entity_poly.pdbx_strand_id
1 'polypeptide(L)'
;MKKIIYFLTITTLFLSTSCSNEDLTTNELLTESQVLKFDSYKEMQNKIVEIKKISDAKESRILNIINSKNLKSNNLEFYHTERLNSIYELRKELNFTSIQSIADEINSLKLLNPKKANLLYDKYSTLLKKDKYSITYLNDNETALVLNSKGEVIIGGKIIKLINTSNTESTRYIGVDFVREGTLLTNGSYSISWHAGRSEHKDDLGRTFWRNFTQLGSNVLTNNGWVQYPSSMRPLLDAHANFSYGGAHTEHLGFLSSYGSVLRNSGGQKNVPNIPYYVKTGGTFTTTVNGVEMKLEGQSIFTIGYGL
;
A
#
# COMPACT_ATOMS: atom_id res chain seq x y z
N MET A 1 18.49 -44.51 -52.31
CA MET A 1 19.19 -43.67 -53.31
C MET A 1 18.17 -42.76 -54.00
N LYS A 2 18.49 -41.46 -54.12
CA LYS A 2 17.91 -40.40 -55.00
C LYS A 2 16.46 -39.95 -54.65
N LYS A 3 16.24 -38.80 -53.99
CA LYS A 3 16.37 -37.36 -54.38
C LYS A 3 15.40 -36.90 -55.48
N ILE A 4 14.38 -36.12 -55.11
CA ILE A 4 13.77 -34.96 -55.80
C ILE A 4 13.13 -34.13 -54.66
N ILE A 5 13.67 -33.04 -54.08
CA ILE A 5 14.08 -31.71 -54.57
C ILE A 5 13.00 -31.06 -55.45
N TYR A 6 12.12 -30.27 -54.83
CA TYR A 6 11.61 -29.03 -55.41
C TYR A 6 12.13 -27.85 -54.59
N PHE A 7 12.74 -26.94 -55.33
CA PHE A 7 13.52 -25.78 -54.92
C PHE A 7 12.76 -24.53 -55.40
N LEU A 8 13.09 -23.38 -54.80
CA LEU A 8 12.65 -22.00 -55.05
C LEU A 8 11.36 -21.56 -54.34
N THR A 9 11.39 -20.81 -53.22
CA THR A 9 11.89 -19.43 -52.99
C THR A 9 11.24 -18.38 -53.90
N ILE A 10 10.31 -17.58 -53.36
CA ILE A 10 10.32 -16.11 -53.43
C ILE A 10 9.91 -15.57 -52.07
N THR A 11 10.78 -14.71 -51.59
CA THR A 11 10.79 -13.95 -50.35
C THR A 11 9.86 -12.72 -50.44
N THR A 12 9.54 -12.21 -49.25
CA THR A 12 9.31 -10.79 -48.88
C THR A 12 7.95 -10.11 -49.08
N LEU A 13 7.48 -9.64 -47.92
CA LEU A 13 6.76 -8.39 -47.63
C LEU A 13 5.39 -8.17 -48.26
N PHE A 14 4.36 -8.37 -47.43
CA PHE A 14 3.41 -7.31 -47.16
C PHE A 14 3.25 -7.12 -45.65
N LEU A 15 3.66 -5.94 -45.20
CA LEU A 15 3.35 -5.34 -43.91
C LEU A 15 1.86 -4.96 -43.85
N SER A 16 1.32 -5.04 -42.63
CA SER A 16 0.27 -4.17 -42.05
C SER A 16 -1.12 -4.12 -42.68
N THR A 17 -2.08 -4.80 -42.04
CA THR A 17 -3.39 -4.28 -41.60
C THR A 17 -3.71 -5.04 -40.29
N SER A 18 -3.57 -4.44 -39.11
CA SER A 18 -4.56 -3.62 -38.37
C SER A 18 -5.88 -4.35 -38.08
N CYS A 19 -6.37 -4.17 -36.85
CA CYS A 19 -7.39 -4.93 -36.10
C CYS A 19 -6.82 -6.15 -35.37
N SER A 20 -7.00 -6.32 -34.06
CA SER A 20 -8.07 -5.81 -33.19
C SER A 20 -7.54 -5.17 -31.91
N ASN A 21 -8.26 -4.14 -31.45
CA ASN A 21 -8.47 -3.91 -30.03
C ASN A 21 -8.99 -5.22 -29.42
N GLU A 22 -8.13 -6.08 -28.90
CA GLU A 22 -8.56 -7.07 -27.91
C GLU A 22 -8.69 -6.32 -26.58
N ASP A 23 -9.83 -5.65 -26.47
CA ASP A 23 -10.74 -5.82 -25.36
C ASP A 23 -10.07 -6.21 -24.03
N LEU A 24 -9.80 -5.16 -23.24
CA LEU A 24 -9.77 -5.19 -21.78
C LEU A 24 -11.14 -5.56 -21.15
N THR A 25 -11.97 -6.32 -21.87
CA THR A 25 -13.23 -6.86 -21.36
C THR A 25 -13.05 -8.32 -21.00
N THR A 26 -13.57 -8.64 -19.82
CA THR A 26 -13.78 -9.99 -19.29
C THR A 26 -12.52 -10.79 -18.94
N ASN A 27 -11.75 -10.29 -17.98
CA ASN A 27 -11.32 -11.20 -16.92
C ASN A 27 -12.46 -11.28 -15.91
N GLU A 28 -13.00 -12.50 -15.83
CA GLU A 28 -14.17 -12.89 -15.08
C GLU A 28 -14.23 -12.29 -13.67
N LEU A 29 -15.46 -11.94 -13.32
CA LEU A 29 -15.95 -11.59 -12.01
C LEU A 29 -15.58 -12.70 -11.00
N LEU A 30 -14.35 -12.69 -10.48
CA LEU A 30 -14.00 -13.38 -9.24
C LEU A 30 -15.02 -12.91 -8.20
N THR A 31 -15.91 -13.82 -7.81
CA THR A 31 -17.12 -13.57 -7.03
C THR A 31 -16.90 -12.50 -5.97
N GLU A 32 -17.51 -11.31 -6.14
CA GLU A 32 -17.45 -10.18 -5.20
C GLU A 32 -17.95 -10.54 -3.78
N SER A 33 -18.35 -11.79 -3.54
CA SER A 33 -19.06 -12.28 -2.36
C SER A 33 -18.30 -13.31 -1.50
N GLN A 34 -17.09 -13.73 -1.84
CA GLN A 34 -16.35 -14.64 -0.96
C GLN A 34 -15.94 -13.91 0.32
N VAL A 35 -16.26 -14.52 1.46
CA VAL A 35 -15.89 -14.06 2.80
C VAL A 35 -14.90 -15.06 3.35
N LEU A 36 -13.68 -14.64 3.64
CA LEU A 36 -12.69 -15.50 4.27
C LEU A 36 -13.20 -15.95 5.65
N LYS A 37 -12.93 -17.22 5.98
CA LYS A 37 -13.34 -17.86 7.22
C LYS A 37 -12.11 -18.32 7.99
N PHE A 38 -12.11 -18.05 9.29
CA PHE A 38 -11.05 -18.44 10.21
C PHE A 38 -11.66 -19.06 11.47
N ASP A 39 -11.01 -20.05 12.06
CA ASP A 39 -11.48 -20.64 13.32
C ASP A 39 -11.13 -19.75 14.50
N SER A 40 -10.07 -18.96 14.36
CA SER A 40 -9.64 -17.98 15.35
C SER A 40 -9.03 -16.73 14.73
N TYR A 41 -8.88 -15.69 15.54
CA TYR A 41 -8.18 -14.49 15.09
C TYR A 41 -6.68 -14.68 14.95
N LYS A 42 -6.08 -15.61 15.69
CA LYS A 42 -4.68 -15.98 15.49
C LYS A 42 -4.45 -16.48 14.07
N GLU A 43 -5.37 -17.28 13.54
CA GLU A 43 -5.31 -17.74 12.15
C GLU A 43 -5.52 -16.62 11.14
N MET A 44 -6.46 -15.71 11.42
CA MET A 44 -6.63 -14.50 10.61
C MET A 44 -5.32 -13.68 10.54
N GLN A 45 -4.66 -13.46 11.69
CA GLN A 45 -3.39 -12.74 11.74
C GLN A 45 -2.27 -13.48 10.99
N ASN A 46 -2.19 -14.80 11.13
CA ASN A 46 -1.25 -15.60 10.34
C ASN A 46 -1.50 -15.44 8.84
N LYS A 47 -2.77 -15.41 8.41
CA LYS A 47 -3.13 -15.20 7.00
C LYS A 47 -2.78 -13.81 6.51
N ILE A 48 -2.97 -12.77 7.34
CA ILE A 48 -2.53 -11.40 7.02
C ILE A 48 -1.02 -11.38 6.78
N VAL A 49 -0.22 -11.99 7.65
CA VAL A 49 1.25 -12.07 7.50
C VAL A 49 1.63 -12.81 6.22
N GLU A 50 0.94 -13.91 5.90
CA GLU A 50 1.16 -14.67 4.67
C GLU A 50 0.87 -13.81 3.42
N ILE A 51 -0.30 -13.16 3.35
CA ILE A 51 -0.69 -12.31 2.23
C ILE A 51 0.31 -11.16 2.07
N LYS A 52 0.70 -10.51 3.18
CA LYS A 52 1.69 -9.42 3.17
C LYS A 52 3.03 -9.89 2.60
N LYS A 53 3.52 -11.06 3.02
CA LYS A 53 4.76 -11.63 2.49
C LYS A 53 4.69 -11.89 0.98
N ILE A 54 3.56 -12.41 0.48
CA ILE A 54 3.36 -12.64 -0.96
C ILE A 54 3.33 -11.30 -1.71
N SER A 55 2.60 -10.32 -1.18
CA SER A 55 2.51 -8.97 -1.74
C SER A 55 3.88 -8.29 -1.82
N ASP A 56 4.64 -8.32 -0.74
CA ASP A 56 6.00 -7.75 -0.65
C ASP A 56 6.97 -8.44 -1.62
N ALA A 57 6.83 -9.76 -1.81
CA ALA A 57 7.64 -10.51 -2.77
C ALA A 57 7.30 -10.14 -4.22
N LYS A 58 6.00 -9.98 -4.55
CA LYS A 58 5.57 -9.50 -5.88
C LYS A 58 6.06 -8.09 -6.15
N GLU A 59 5.91 -7.17 -5.19
CA GLU A 59 6.44 -5.82 -5.26
C GLU A 59 7.95 -5.83 -5.52
N SER A 60 8.71 -6.61 -4.74
CA SER A 60 10.16 -6.78 -4.91
C SER A 60 10.54 -7.29 -6.31
N ARG A 61 9.74 -8.20 -6.88
CA ARG A 61 9.96 -8.71 -8.25
C ARG A 61 9.76 -7.63 -9.30
N ILE A 62 8.70 -6.83 -9.22
CA ILE A 62 8.46 -5.71 -10.15
C ILE A 62 9.66 -4.76 -10.13
N LEU A 63 10.14 -4.45 -8.93
CA LEU A 63 11.28 -3.55 -8.73
C LEU A 63 12.57 -4.11 -9.32
N ASN A 64 12.84 -5.40 -9.14
CA ASN A 64 13.99 -6.05 -9.77
C ASN A 64 13.94 -5.99 -11.30
N ILE A 65 12.74 -6.07 -11.90
CA ILE A 65 12.58 -5.92 -13.34
C ILE A 65 12.88 -4.48 -13.78
N ILE A 66 12.39 -3.47 -13.05
CA ILE A 66 12.64 -2.06 -13.35
C ILE A 66 14.15 -1.76 -13.28
N ASN A 67 14.82 -2.24 -12.23
CA ASN A 67 16.25 -2.02 -12.01
C ASN A 67 17.11 -2.76 -13.05
N SER A 68 16.76 -4.01 -13.40
CA SER A 68 17.55 -4.81 -14.34
C SER A 68 17.42 -4.37 -15.80
N LYS A 69 16.25 -3.86 -16.19
CA LYS A 69 15.99 -3.50 -17.60
C LYS A 69 16.43 -2.09 -17.99
N ASN A 70 16.95 -1.27 -17.06
CA ASN A 70 17.30 0.13 -17.32
C ASN A 70 16.23 0.85 -18.15
N LEU A 71 14.95 0.56 -17.88
CA LEU A 71 13.86 1.23 -18.55
C LEU A 71 14.04 2.73 -18.25
N LYS A 72 14.28 3.54 -19.29
CA LYS A 72 14.56 4.99 -19.14
C LYS A 72 13.37 5.86 -19.56
N SER A 73 12.34 5.28 -20.16
CA SER A 73 11.11 5.98 -20.51
C SER A 73 9.95 5.03 -20.19
N ASN A 74 9.08 5.44 -19.25
CA ASN A 74 7.86 4.75 -18.78
C ASN A 74 8.00 3.81 -17.57
N ASN A 75 8.99 3.99 -16.69
CA ASN A 75 9.08 3.19 -15.45
C ASN A 75 7.85 3.37 -14.55
N LEU A 76 7.24 4.55 -14.59
CA LEU A 76 6.06 4.84 -13.79
C LEU A 76 4.83 4.07 -14.29
N GLU A 77 4.52 4.17 -15.59
CA GLU A 77 3.41 3.41 -16.20
C GLU A 77 3.65 1.91 -16.13
N PHE A 78 4.88 1.47 -16.40
CA PHE A 78 5.28 0.07 -16.26
C PHE A 78 5.08 -0.43 -14.83
N TYR A 79 5.57 0.30 -13.82
CA TYR A 79 5.40 -0.05 -12.41
C TYR A 79 3.92 -0.20 -12.06
N HIS A 80 3.08 0.78 -12.39
CA HIS A 80 1.67 0.70 -12.06
C HIS A 80 0.93 -0.38 -12.86
N THR A 81 1.37 -0.68 -14.09
CA THR A 81 0.83 -1.79 -14.89
C THR A 81 1.15 -3.13 -14.25
N GLU A 82 2.42 -3.36 -13.90
CA GLU A 82 2.85 -4.59 -13.25
C GLU A 82 2.30 -4.74 -11.83
N ARG A 83 2.13 -3.63 -11.10
CA ARG A 83 1.46 -3.62 -9.79
C ARG A 83 0.01 -4.01 -9.93
N LEU A 84 -0.70 -3.47 -10.92
CA LEU A 84 -2.09 -3.85 -11.21
C LEU A 84 -2.21 -5.33 -11.58
N ASN A 85 -1.30 -5.85 -12.41
CA ASN A 85 -1.23 -7.27 -12.73
C ASN A 85 -1.00 -8.12 -11.48
N SER A 86 -0.05 -7.72 -10.63
CA SER A 86 0.26 -8.42 -9.38
C SER A 86 -0.91 -8.44 -8.41
N ILE A 87 -1.71 -7.36 -8.35
CA ILE A 87 -2.95 -7.30 -7.57
C ILE A 87 -3.96 -8.34 -8.09
N TYR A 88 -4.19 -8.40 -9.41
CA TYR A 88 -5.13 -9.36 -9.97
C TYR A 88 -4.66 -10.82 -9.84
N GLU A 89 -3.36 -11.08 -10.01
CA GLU A 89 -2.77 -12.39 -9.74
C GLU A 89 -2.98 -12.80 -8.28
N LEU A 90 -2.72 -11.90 -7.32
CA LEU A 90 -2.91 -12.19 -5.90
C LEU A 90 -4.39 -12.50 -5.59
N ARG A 91 -5.33 -11.74 -6.17
CA ARG A 91 -6.76 -12.02 -6.03
C ARG A 91 -7.15 -13.39 -6.57
N LYS A 92 -6.55 -13.80 -7.70
CA LYS A 92 -6.76 -15.12 -8.29
C LYS A 92 -6.15 -16.23 -7.43
N GLU A 93 -4.93 -16.05 -6.94
CA GLU A 93 -4.22 -17.00 -6.06
C GLU A 93 -4.97 -17.22 -4.74
N LEU A 94 -5.50 -16.14 -4.16
CA LEU A 94 -6.28 -16.20 -2.92
C LEU A 94 -7.76 -16.55 -3.16
N ASN A 95 -8.22 -16.60 -4.42
CA ASN A 95 -9.62 -16.66 -4.80
C ASN A 95 -10.49 -15.60 -4.08
N PHE A 96 -9.93 -14.43 -3.82
CA PHE A 96 -10.49 -13.44 -2.89
C PHE A 96 -10.11 -12.02 -3.28
N THR A 97 -11.10 -11.12 -3.27
CA THR A 97 -10.86 -9.68 -3.47
C THR A 97 -10.98 -8.95 -2.14
N SER A 98 -9.84 -8.51 -1.63
CA SER A 98 -9.77 -7.76 -0.38
C SER A 98 -10.00 -6.26 -0.59
N ILE A 99 -10.52 -5.55 0.41
CA ILE A 99 -10.70 -4.08 0.33
C ILE A 99 -9.36 -3.35 0.19
N GLN A 100 -8.27 -3.91 0.75
CA GLN A 100 -6.91 -3.40 0.52
C GLN A 100 -6.53 -3.52 -0.96
N SER A 101 -6.78 -4.68 -1.58
CA SER A 101 -6.48 -4.89 -2.99
C SER A 101 -7.28 -3.94 -3.89
N ILE A 102 -8.49 -3.54 -3.48
CA ILE A 102 -9.30 -2.53 -4.17
C ILE A 102 -8.64 -1.15 -4.05
N ALA A 103 -8.21 -0.77 -2.84
CA ALA A 103 -7.50 0.49 -2.62
C ALA A 103 -6.22 0.57 -3.47
N ASP A 104 -5.44 -0.51 -3.52
CA ASP A 104 -4.22 -0.61 -4.32
C ASP A 104 -4.49 -0.56 -5.83
N GLU A 105 -5.59 -1.18 -6.30
CA GLU A 105 -6.05 -1.08 -7.68
C GLU A 105 -6.38 0.37 -8.02
N ILE A 106 -7.14 1.07 -7.16
CA ILE A 106 -7.49 2.47 -7.39
C ILE A 106 -6.22 3.33 -7.44
N ASN A 107 -5.27 3.12 -6.52
CA ASN A 107 -4.01 3.86 -6.50
C ASN A 107 -3.20 3.67 -7.79
N SER A 108 -3.21 2.47 -8.37
CA SER A 108 -2.53 2.22 -9.65
C SER A 108 -3.30 2.79 -10.85
N LEU A 109 -4.63 2.67 -10.83
CA LEU A 109 -5.49 3.21 -11.88
C LEU A 109 -5.54 4.74 -11.89
N LYS A 110 -5.23 5.43 -10.78
CA LYS A 110 -5.12 6.90 -10.78
C LYS A 110 -4.18 7.41 -11.88
N LEU A 111 -3.09 6.68 -12.16
CA LEU A 111 -2.21 6.98 -13.28
C LEU A 111 -2.77 6.43 -14.59
N LEU A 112 -3.09 5.13 -14.63
CA LEU A 112 -3.34 4.38 -15.87
C LEU A 112 -4.74 4.62 -16.47
N ASN A 113 -5.75 4.81 -15.63
CA ASN A 113 -7.14 5.03 -16.03
C ASN A 113 -7.91 5.79 -14.93
N PRO A 114 -7.77 7.12 -14.85
CA PRO A 114 -8.37 7.95 -13.80
C PRO A 114 -9.90 7.82 -13.71
N LYS A 115 -10.57 7.62 -14.85
CA LYS A 115 -12.02 7.46 -14.91
C LYS A 115 -12.45 6.17 -14.18
N LYS A 116 -11.80 5.04 -14.45
CA LYS A 116 -12.06 3.78 -13.74
C LYS A 116 -11.70 3.89 -12.25
N ALA A 117 -10.60 4.57 -11.92
CA ALA A 117 -10.20 4.82 -10.54
C ALA A 117 -11.29 5.56 -9.74
N ASN A 118 -11.86 6.63 -10.31
CA ASN A 118 -12.94 7.38 -9.66
C ASN A 118 -14.21 6.54 -9.49
N LEU A 119 -14.63 5.80 -10.53
CA LEU A 119 -15.81 4.91 -10.44
C LEU A 119 -15.65 3.85 -9.34
N LEU A 120 -14.47 3.25 -9.21
CA LEU A 120 -14.18 2.29 -8.14
C LEU A 120 -14.15 2.96 -6.76
N TYR A 121 -13.56 4.15 -6.66
CA TYR A 121 -13.57 4.89 -5.39
C TYR A 121 -15.00 5.22 -4.96
N ASP A 122 -15.84 5.74 -5.86
CA ASP A 122 -17.22 6.07 -5.57
C ASP A 122 -18.01 4.84 -5.09
N LYS A 123 -17.83 3.69 -5.77
CA LYS A 123 -18.43 2.40 -5.40
C LYS A 123 -18.09 1.96 -3.96
N TYR A 124 -16.86 2.21 -3.50
CA TYR A 124 -16.36 1.75 -2.21
C TYR A 124 -16.07 2.88 -1.21
N SER A 125 -16.59 4.08 -1.47
CA SER A 125 -16.30 5.31 -0.71
C SER A 125 -16.67 5.21 0.77
N THR A 126 -17.64 4.37 1.13
CA THR A 126 -18.03 4.11 2.53
C THR A 126 -16.99 3.30 3.30
N LEU A 127 -16.02 2.69 2.62
CA LEU A 127 -14.97 1.84 3.18
C LEU A 127 -13.58 2.45 3.02
N LEU A 128 -13.42 3.41 2.11
CA LEU A 128 -12.14 3.96 1.71
C LEU A 128 -12.03 5.44 2.09
N LYS A 129 -10.86 5.83 2.58
CA LYS A 129 -10.48 7.25 2.73
C LYS A 129 -9.51 7.66 1.65
N LYS A 130 -9.60 8.91 1.25
CA LYS A 130 -8.69 9.55 0.31
C LYS A 130 -7.92 10.63 1.05
N ASP A 131 -6.59 10.48 1.12
CA ASP A 131 -5.69 11.55 1.53
C ASP A 131 -5.12 12.25 0.28
N LYS A 132 -4.22 13.22 0.50
CA LYS A 132 -3.58 13.99 -0.58
C LYS A 132 -2.84 13.12 -1.61
N TYR A 133 -2.35 11.96 -1.18
CA TYR A 133 -1.40 11.14 -1.92
C TYR A 133 -1.98 9.77 -2.33
N SER A 134 -2.91 9.22 -1.55
CA SER A 134 -3.33 7.83 -1.67
C SER A 134 -4.77 7.59 -1.23
N ILE A 135 -5.29 6.46 -1.67
CA ILE A 135 -6.53 5.87 -1.18
C ILE A 135 -6.15 4.69 -0.29
N THR A 136 -6.70 4.66 0.91
CA THR A 136 -6.47 3.63 1.92
C THR A 136 -7.80 3.18 2.51
N TYR A 137 -7.82 2.03 3.17
CA TYR A 137 -8.99 1.63 3.95
C TYR A 137 -9.18 2.57 5.14
N LEU A 138 -10.43 2.87 5.51
CA LEU A 138 -10.77 3.86 6.53
C LEU A 138 -10.04 3.59 7.86
N ASN A 139 -9.95 2.32 8.27
CA ASN A 139 -9.45 1.93 9.59
C ASN A 139 -7.99 1.46 9.55
N ASP A 140 -7.73 0.35 8.85
CA ASP A 140 -6.47 -0.40 8.84
C ASP A 140 -6.09 -1.00 7.48
N ASN A 141 -4.86 -0.79 7.03
CA ASN A 141 -4.39 -1.45 5.81
C ASN A 141 -4.10 -2.95 6.02
N GLU A 142 -3.80 -3.40 7.25
CA GLU A 142 -3.40 -4.80 7.49
C GLU A 142 -4.62 -5.74 7.53
N THR A 143 -5.64 -5.43 8.34
CA THR A 143 -6.88 -6.22 8.34
C THR A 143 -7.68 -6.06 7.04
N ALA A 144 -7.51 -4.96 6.31
CA ALA A 144 -8.07 -4.79 4.97
C ALA A 144 -7.59 -5.85 3.96
N LEU A 145 -6.50 -6.58 4.23
CA LEU A 145 -6.03 -7.70 3.40
C LEU A 145 -6.95 -8.92 3.44
N VAL A 146 -7.76 -9.07 4.50
CA VAL A 146 -8.66 -10.22 4.70
C VAL A 146 -10.15 -9.85 4.72
N LEU A 147 -10.48 -8.57 4.60
CA LEU A 147 -11.85 -8.08 4.48
C LEU A 147 -12.30 -8.05 3.03
N ASN A 148 -13.49 -8.58 2.74
CA ASN A 148 -14.03 -8.56 1.38
C ASN A 148 -14.43 -7.13 0.93
N SER A 149 -14.99 -7.02 -0.27
CA SER A 149 -15.53 -5.77 -0.85
C SER A 149 -16.63 -5.09 -0.01
N LYS A 150 -17.21 -5.81 0.96
CA LYS A 150 -18.22 -5.32 1.91
C LYS A 150 -17.66 -5.06 3.32
N GLY A 151 -16.35 -5.18 3.54
CA GLY A 151 -15.73 -5.01 4.86
C GLY A 151 -16.01 -6.14 5.85
N GLU A 152 -16.24 -7.36 5.36
CA GLU A 152 -16.67 -8.53 6.14
C GLU A 152 -15.61 -9.65 6.15
N VAL A 153 -15.51 -10.34 7.28
CA VAL A 153 -14.72 -11.58 7.51
C VAL A 153 -15.48 -12.49 8.47
N ILE A 154 -15.32 -13.82 8.39
CA ILE A 154 -15.92 -14.75 9.35
C ILE A 154 -14.85 -15.30 10.28
N ILE A 155 -15.10 -15.23 11.59
CA ILE A 155 -14.17 -15.75 12.61
C ILE A 155 -14.97 -16.51 13.67
N GLY A 156 -14.61 -17.76 13.92
CA GLY A 156 -15.35 -18.63 14.85
C GLY A 156 -16.83 -18.77 14.47
N GLY A 157 -17.13 -18.80 13.17
CA GLY A 157 -18.50 -18.89 12.64
C GLY A 157 -19.33 -17.60 12.66
N LYS A 158 -18.78 -16.48 13.16
CA LYS A 158 -19.48 -15.19 13.21
C LYS A 158 -18.97 -14.25 12.12
N ILE A 159 -19.89 -13.58 11.41
CA ILE A 159 -19.54 -12.49 10.50
C ILE A 159 -19.13 -11.29 11.35
N ILE A 160 -17.91 -10.82 11.15
CA ILE A 160 -17.41 -9.61 11.76
C ILE A 160 -17.31 -8.52 10.70
N LYS A 161 -18.09 -7.45 10.87
CA LYS A 161 -17.99 -6.23 10.05
C LYS A 161 -17.06 -5.25 10.73
N LEU A 162 -15.93 -4.94 10.09
CA LEU A 162 -14.94 -4.01 10.65
C LEU A 162 -15.28 -2.53 10.45
N ILE A 163 -16.45 -2.25 9.87
CA ILE A 163 -16.86 -0.91 9.46
C ILE A 163 -17.42 -0.11 10.63
N ASN A 164 -17.83 -0.76 11.74
CA ASN A 164 -18.47 -0.07 12.88
C ASN A 164 -18.66 -0.94 14.15
N THR A 165 -17.73 -1.82 14.51
CA THR A 165 -17.95 -2.73 15.67
C THR A 165 -17.10 -2.42 16.89
N SER A 166 -17.70 -1.66 17.81
CA SER A 166 -17.53 -1.88 19.24
C SER A 166 -17.94 -3.31 19.60
N ASN A 167 -16.98 -4.11 20.09
CA ASN A 167 -17.14 -5.37 20.84
C ASN A 167 -17.17 -6.65 20.01
N THR A 168 -16.02 -7.33 19.88
CA THR A 168 -15.79 -8.74 20.29
C THR A 168 -14.38 -9.22 19.94
N GLU A 169 -13.66 -9.60 21.00
CA GLU A 169 -12.55 -10.56 21.18
C GLU A 169 -11.64 -10.92 19.99
N SER A 170 -10.53 -10.19 19.88
CA SER A 170 -9.18 -10.68 19.58
C SER A 170 -8.19 -9.53 19.66
N THR A 171 -6.90 -9.85 19.62
CA THR A 171 -5.75 -9.01 19.23
C THR A 171 -5.91 -8.22 17.90
N ARG A 172 -7.07 -7.58 17.70
CA ARG A 172 -7.55 -6.91 16.50
C ARG A 172 -7.09 -5.47 16.52
N TYR A 173 -6.28 -5.05 15.55
CA TYR A 173 -6.17 -3.63 15.21
C TYR A 173 -7.59 -3.07 14.91
N ILE A 174 -7.97 -1.98 15.56
CA ILE A 174 -9.28 -1.32 15.45
C ILE A 174 -9.21 -0.13 14.49
N GLY A 175 -8.12 0.64 14.49
CA GLY A 175 -8.00 1.88 13.75
C GLY A 175 -6.67 2.58 13.99
N VAL A 176 -6.37 3.59 13.18
CA VAL A 176 -5.40 4.62 13.60
C VAL A 176 -6.11 5.69 14.41
N ASP A 177 -5.44 6.17 15.45
CA ASP A 177 -5.93 7.23 16.33
C ASP A 177 -4.80 8.24 16.58
N PHE A 178 -5.16 9.51 16.80
CA PHE A 178 -4.24 10.63 16.97
C PHE A 178 -3.04 10.65 15.99
N VAL A 179 -3.34 10.53 14.69
CA VAL A 179 -2.32 10.62 13.65
C VAL A 179 -1.90 12.07 13.43
N ARG A 180 -0.60 12.28 13.42
CA ARG A 180 0.06 13.50 12.95
C ARG A 180 0.79 13.16 11.66
N GLU A 181 0.66 14.04 10.68
CA GLU A 181 1.20 13.82 9.35
C GLU A 181 1.61 15.13 8.70
N GLY A 182 2.47 15.02 7.69
CA GLY A 182 2.89 16.16 6.90
C GLY A 182 3.76 15.77 5.72
N THR A 183 4.06 16.77 4.89
CA THR A 183 5.12 16.65 3.88
C THR A 183 6.46 16.87 4.56
N LEU A 184 7.37 15.88 4.46
CA LEU A 184 8.73 15.96 4.97
C LEU A 184 9.62 16.77 4.01
N LEU A 185 9.67 16.36 2.74
CA LEU A 185 10.48 17.00 1.71
C LEU A 185 9.70 16.99 0.39
N THR A 186 9.88 18.02 -0.42
CA THR A 186 9.39 18.03 -1.80
C THR A 186 10.22 18.95 -2.69
N ASN A 187 10.34 18.62 -3.96
CA ASN A 187 10.91 19.48 -5.01
C ASN A 187 9.85 19.86 -6.07
N GLY A 188 8.56 19.72 -5.76
CA GLY A 188 7.45 19.97 -6.68
C GLY A 188 7.04 18.77 -7.52
N SER A 189 7.95 17.90 -7.94
CA SER A 189 7.65 16.69 -8.73
C SER A 189 7.76 15.38 -7.94
N TYR A 190 8.48 15.40 -6.83
CA TYR A 190 8.69 14.27 -5.92
C TYR A 190 8.49 14.76 -4.48
N SER A 191 7.87 13.93 -3.64
CA SER A 191 7.51 14.27 -2.27
C SER A 191 7.65 13.07 -1.36
N ILE A 192 8.23 13.31 -0.18
CA ILE A 192 8.18 12.38 0.95
C ILE A 192 7.17 12.93 1.97
N SER A 193 6.22 12.10 2.38
CA SER A 193 5.34 12.36 3.52
C SER A 193 5.78 11.56 4.73
N TRP A 194 5.44 12.06 5.92
CA TRP A 194 5.63 11.35 7.18
C TRP A 194 4.31 11.25 7.93
N HIS A 195 4.17 10.18 8.70
CA HIS A 195 3.06 10.01 9.63
C HIS A 195 3.60 9.42 10.95
N ALA A 196 3.09 9.89 12.07
CA ALA A 196 3.30 9.31 13.38
C ALA A 196 1.96 9.30 14.13
N GLY A 197 1.64 8.22 14.82
CA GLY A 197 0.37 8.12 15.53
C GLY A 197 0.30 6.85 16.34
N ARG A 198 -0.89 6.55 16.87
CA ARG A 198 -1.15 5.24 17.47
C ARG A 198 -2.09 4.44 16.60
N SER A 199 -1.91 3.15 16.70
CA SER A 199 -2.84 2.13 16.27
C SER A 199 -3.56 1.62 17.51
N GLU A 200 -4.88 1.66 17.48
CA GLU A 200 -5.73 1.04 18.47
C GLU A 200 -5.88 -0.43 18.13
N HIS A 201 -5.88 -1.29 19.14
CA HIS A 201 -6.08 -2.73 19.04
C HIS A 201 -7.04 -3.17 20.14
N LYS A 202 -7.73 -4.29 19.99
CA LYS A 202 -8.38 -5.04 21.07
C LYS A 202 -7.55 -6.28 21.35
N ASP A 203 -7.63 -6.88 22.53
CA ASP A 203 -7.06 -8.20 22.82
C ASP A 203 -8.14 -9.31 22.80
N ASP A 204 -7.72 -10.55 23.05
CA ASP A 204 -8.60 -11.72 23.05
C ASP A 204 -9.65 -11.69 24.17
N LEU A 205 -9.55 -10.76 25.12
CA LEU A 205 -10.52 -10.50 26.19
C LEU A 205 -11.35 -9.25 25.92
N GLY A 206 -11.26 -8.69 24.70
CA GLY A 206 -11.98 -7.49 24.27
C GLY A 206 -11.43 -6.18 24.86
N ARG A 207 -10.27 -6.18 25.53
CA ARG A 207 -9.66 -4.98 26.10
C ARG A 207 -8.96 -4.20 25.01
N THR A 208 -9.23 -2.91 24.93
CA THR A 208 -8.49 -2.03 24.02
C THR A 208 -7.05 -1.83 24.52
N PHE A 209 -6.07 -1.99 23.63
CA PHE A 209 -4.68 -1.63 23.82
C PHE A 209 -4.16 -0.83 22.63
N TRP A 210 -3.12 -0.03 22.82
CA TRP A 210 -2.55 0.79 21.74
C TRP A 210 -1.12 0.36 21.40
N ARG A 211 -0.69 0.67 20.17
CA ARG A 211 0.70 0.60 19.72
C ARG A 211 1.05 1.84 18.90
N ASN A 212 2.23 2.39 19.07
CA ASN A 212 2.67 3.54 18.28
C ASN A 212 3.15 3.09 16.90
N PHE A 213 3.07 3.99 15.92
CA PHE A 213 3.66 3.78 14.61
C PHE A 213 4.31 5.05 14.07
N THR A 214 5.29 4.85 13.20
CA THR A 214 5.88 5.87 12.33
C THR A 214 5.88 5.37 10.89
N GLN A 215 5.62 6.24 9.93
CA GLN A 215 5.54 5.87 8.52
C GLN A 215 6.14 6.95 7.62
N LEU A 216 6.79 6.51 6.54
CA LEU A 216 7.15 7.34 5.41
C LEU A 216 6.36 6.92 4.17
N GLY A 217 5.93 7.90 3.38
CA GLY A 217 5.30 7.70 2.08
C GLY A 217 6.09 8.43 0.99
N SER A 218 6.30 7.78 -0.16
CA SER A 218 6.96 8.36 -1.32
C SER A 218 5.97 8.55 -2.46
N ASN A 219 5.94 9.76 -3.01
CA ASN A 219 4.95 10.16 -3.99
C ASN A 219 5.58 10.99 -5.11
N VAL A 220 5.08 10.81 -6.32
CA VAL A 220 5.50 11.55 -7.53
C VAL A 220 4.30 12.29 -8.10
N LEU A 221 4.51 13.53 -8.54
CA LEU A 221 3.49 14.31 -9.22
C LEU A 221 3.42 13.92 -10.69
N THR A 222 2.21 13.66 -11.16
CA THR A 222 1.90 13.34 -12.56
C THR A 222 0.84 14.32 -13.07
N ASN A 223 0.54 14.27 -14.37
CA ASN A 223 -0.58 15.02 -14.95
C ASN A 223 -1.93 14.70 -14.28
N ASN A 224 -2.05 13.50 -13.68
CA ASN A 224 -3.25 13.02 -12.99
C ASN A 224 -3.19 13.26 -11.46
N GLY A 225 -2.21 14.03 -10.98
CA GLY A 225 -1.98 14.33 -9.57
C GLY A 225 -0.91 13.46 -8.92
N TRP A 226 -0.88 13.47 -7.59
CA TRP A 226 0.10 12.70 -6.82
C TRP A 226 -0.26 11.21 -6.81
N VAL A 227 0.75 10.38 -7.07
CA VAL A 227 0.67 8.92 -7.01
C VAL A 227 1.81 8.37 -6.16
N GLN A 228 1.55 7.28 -5.44
CA GLN A 228 2.57 6.57 -4.69
C GLN A 228 3.56 5.91 -5.64
N TYR A 229 4.85 6.10 -5.39
CA TYR A 229 5.90 5.49 -6.20
C TYR A 229 7.08 5.08 -5.31
N PRO A 230 7.69 3.91 -5.53
CA PRO A 230 8.76 3.39 -4.68
C PRO A 230 10.01 4.26 -4.67
N SER A 231 10.64 4.34 -3.50
CA SER A 231 11.89 5.06 -3.27
C SER A 231 12.80 4.29 -2.32
N SER A 232 14.11 4.45 -2.47
CA SER A 232 15.08 4.12 -1.43
C SER A 232 14.96 5.18 -0.34
N MET A 233 14.37 4.82 0.80
CA MET A 233 14.23 5.70 1.95
C MET A 233 15.28 5.35 2.99
N ARG A 234 16.20 6.28 3.23
CA ARG A 234 17.25 6.15 4.25
C ARG A 234 17.09 7.27 5.26
N PRO A 235 16.21 7.09 6.27
CA PRO A 235 16.06 8.06 7.34
C PRO A 235 17.40 8.32 8.05
N LEU A 236 17.54 9.48 8.67
CA LEU A 236 18.67 9.74 9.57
C LEU A 236 18.70 8.69 10.69
N LEU A 237 19.90 8.38 11.19
CA LEU A 237 20.09 7.41 12.28
C LEU A 237 19.30 7.77 13.54
N ASP A 238 19.07 9.06 13.76
CA ASP A 238 18.31 9.59 14.89
C ASP A 238 16.90 10.07 14.49
N ALA A 239 16.37 9.63 13.33
CA ALA A 239 15.00 9.92 12.92
C ALA A 239 14.01 9.11 13.78
N HIS A 240 13.16 9.81 14.53
CA HIS A 240 12.21 9.22 15.45
C HIS A 240 10.99 10.12 15.70
N ALA A 241 9.93 9.52 16.24
CA ALA A 241 8.83 10.21 16.89
C ALA A 241 8.85 9.93 18.39
N ASN A 242 8.58 10.96 19.19
CA ASN A 242 8.32 10.83 20.62
C ASN A 242 6.82 10.84 20.87
N PHE A 243 6.40 9.91 21.70
CA PHE A 243 5.02 9.75 22.12
C PHE A 243 4.94 9.95 23.62
N SER A 244 3.89 10.61 24.09
CA SER A 244 3.66 10.79 25.53
C SER A 244 2.21 10.64 25.92
N TYR A 245 2.00 10.29 27.18
CA TYR A 245 0.71 10.35 27.84
C TYR A 245 0.84 11.13 29.15
N GLY A 246 0.10 12.23 29.28
CA GLY A 246 0.11 13.08 30.48
C GLY A 246 1.47 13.70 30.83
N GLY A 247 2.39 13.83 29.86
CA GLY A 247 3.72 14.44 30.06
C GLY A 247 4.73 13.62 30.87
N ALA A 248 4.35 12.47 31.44
CA ALA A 248 5.19 11.70 32.37
C ALA A 248 5.88 10.49 31.75
N HIS A 249 5.31 9.92 30.68
CA HIS A 249 5.88 8.76 29.98
C HIS A 249 6.27 9.17 28.57
N THR A 250 7.52 8.93 28.19
CA THR A 250 8.01 9.20 26.83
C THR A 250 8.48 7.90 26.19
N GLU A 251 7.90 7.59 25.04
CA GLU A 251 8.31 6.49 24.20
C GLU A 251 8.89 7.02 22.89
N HIS A 252 9.90 6.33 22.37
CA HIS A 252 10.60 6.70 21.14
C HIS A 252 10.41 5.58 20.10
N LEU A 253 9.98 5.93 18.89
CA LEU A 253 9.89 5.00 17.77
C LEU A 253 10.57 5.57 16.53
N GLY A 254 11.51 4.82 15.96
CA GLY A 254 12.30 5.22 14.79
C GLY A 254 11.60 4.93 13.46
N PHE A 255 11.99 5.65 12.41
CA PHE A 255 11.54 5.38 11.04
C PHE A 255 12.38 4.26 10.39
N LEU A 256 11.74 3.39 9.59
CA LEU A 256 12.46 2.29 8.91
C LEU A 256 13.25 2.79 7.71
N SER A 257 14.50 2.34 7.62
CA SER A 257 15.30 2.41 6.39
C SER A 257 15.00 1.19 5.53
N SER A 258 14.44 1.41 4.33
CA SER A 258 14.20 0.34 3.35
C SER A 258 13.90 0.95 1.98
N TYR A 259 13.53 0.11 1.02
CA TYR A 259 13.03 0.51 -0.28
C TYR A 259 11.54 0.20 -0.38
N GLY A 260 10.72 1.16 -0.81
CA GLY A 260 9.28 0.96 -0.95
C GLY A 260 8.53 2.26 -1.23
N SER A 261 7.24 2.16 -1.54
CA SER A 261 6.36 3.33 -1.71
C SER A 261 5.81 3.82 -0.37
N VAL A 262 5.64 2.91 0.61
CA VAL A 262 5.28 3.22 1.99
C VAL A 262 6.09 2.31 2.92
N LEU A 263 6.74 2.88 3.93
CA LEU A 263 7.46 2.14 4.96
C LEU A 263 6.90 2.49 6.33
N ARG A 264 6.42 1.50 7.09
CA ARG A 264 5.85 1.69 8.42
C ARG A 264 6.59 0.87 9.47
N ASN A 265 7.02 1.52 10.55
CA ASN A 265 7.43 0.89 11.80
C ASN A 265 6.25 0.92 12.78
N SER A 266 5.95 -0.20 13.44
CA SER A 266 4.93 -0.28 14.48
C SER A 266 5.53 -0.92 15.72
N GLY A 267 5.33 -0.31 16.89
CA GLY A 267 5.95 -0.76 18.13
C GLY A 267 5.34 -0.14 19.38
N GLY A 268 6.12 -0.13 20.46
CA GLY A 268 5.77 0.57 21.69
C GLY A 268 5.12 -0.26 22.78
N GLN A 269 4.95 0.40 23.93
CA GLN A 269 4.31 -0.21 25.09
C GLN A 269 2.82 -0.40 24.85
N LYS A 270 2.36 -1.64 24.98
CA LYS A 270 0.94 -1.96 24.93
C LYS A 270 0.22 -1.26 26.09
N ASN A 271 -1.03 -0.87 25.86
CA ASN A 271 -1.95 -0.27 26.84
C ASN A 271 -1.61 1.16 27.31
N VAL A 272 -0.60 1.82 26.74
CA VAL A 272 -0.34 3.23 27.04
C VAL A 272 -0.83 4.06 25.85
N PRO A 273 -1.87 4.91 26.00
CA PRO A 273 -2.41 5.72 24.92
C PRO A 273 -1.51 6.94 24.65
N ASN A 274 -0.22 6.69 24.38
CA ASN A 274 0.72 7.74 24.05
C ASN A 274 0.31 8.41 22.72
N ILE A 275 0.42 9.74 22.66
CA ILE A 275 0.19 10.52 21.45
C ILE A 275 1.50 11.14 20.99
N PRO A 276 1.74 11.27 19.67
CA PRO A 276 2.94 11.91 19.18
C PRO A 276 2.93 13.40 19.57
N TYR A 277 4.01 13.86 20.21
CA TYR A 277 4.19 15.28 20.57
C TYR A 277 5.44 15.90 19.91
N TYR A 278 6.34 15.07 19.41
CA TYR A 278 7.56 15.51 18.73
C TYR A 278 7.93 14.51 17.64
N VAL A 279 8.33 15.00 16.48
CA VAL A 279 8.88 14.18 15.40
C VAL A 279 10.14 14.83 14.87
N LYS A 280 11.25 14.11 14.92
CA LYS A 280 12.47 14.44 14.19
C LYS A 280 12.61 13.44 13.06
N THR A 281 12.53 13.90 11.83
CA THR A 281 12.62 13.01 10.67
C THR A 281 13.34 13.72 9.53
N GLY A 282 13.81 12.95 8.57
CA GLY A 282 14.78 13.40 7.59
C GLY A 282 15.59 12.24 7.07
N GLY A 283 16.45 12.50 6.11
CA GLY A 283 17.31 11.48 5.53
C GLY A 283 17.60 11.73 4.06
N THR A 284 18.05 10.70 3.38
CA THR A 284 18.21 10.68 1.93
C THR A 284 17.16 9.78 1.30
N PHE A 285 16.45 10.32 0.33
CA PHE A 285 15.38 9.63 -0.37
C PHE A 285 15.63 9.71 -1.86
N THR A 286 15.84 8.56 -2.50
CA THR A 286 16.13 8.50 -3.93
C THR A 286 15.11 7.65 -4.67
N THR A 287 14.66 8.13 -5.82
CA THR A 287 13.81 7.40 -6.75
C THR A 287 14.24 7.67 -8.17
N THR A 288 13.81 6.81 -9.10
CA THR A 288 14.06 7.00 -10.52
C THR A 288 12.73 6.94 -11.26
N VAL A 289 12.29 8.08 -11.75
CA VAL A 289 11.04 8.22 -12.49
C VAL A 289 11.40 8.46 -13.94
N ASN A 290 10.98 7.56 -14.83
CA ASN A 290 11.23 7.67 -16.27
C ASN A 290 12.71 8.00 -16.58
N GLY A 291 13.62 7.21 -16.00
CA GLY A 291 15.06 7.38 -16.22
C GLY A 291 15.71 8.62 -15.57
N VAL A 292 14.92 9.49 -14.94
CA VAL A 292 15.41 10.65 -14.21
C VAL A 292 15.51 10.29 -12.73
N GLU A 293 16.74 10.30 -12.21
CA GLU A 293 16.97 10.18 -10.77
C GLU A 293 16.49 11.45 -10.07
N MET A 294 15.69 11.27 -9.03
CA MET A 294 15.23 12.31 -8.14
C MET A 294 15.74 12.01 -6.74
N LYS A 295 16.44 12.97 -6.15
CA LYS A 295 16.96 12.90 -4.79
C LYS A 295 16.37 14.02 -3.95
N LEU A 296 15.83 13.65 -2.78
CA LEU A 296 15.51 14.58 -1.72
C LEU A 296 16.40 14.26 -0.52
N GLU A 297 17.00 15.30 0.04
CA GLU A 297 17.84 15.18 1.23
C GLU A 297 17.54 16.35 2.15
N GLY A 298 17.40 16.07 3.43
CA GLY A 298 17.12 17.11 4.42
C GLY A 298 16.52 16.53 5.69
N GLN A 299 16.24 17.44 6.62
CA GLN A 299 15.70 17.12 7.93
C GLN A 299 14.62 18.12 8.29
N SER A 300 13.65 17.67 9.06
CA SER A 300 12.64 18.52 9.68
C SER A 300 12.37 18.07 11.10
N ILE A 301 12.03 19.04 11.93
CA ILE A 301 11.57 18.82 13.30
C ILE A 301 10.16 19.37 13.38
N PHE A 302 9.23 18.54 13.81
CA PHE A 302 7.84 18.88 14.01
C PHE A 302 7.53 18.80 15.49
N THR A 303 7.39 19.95 16.13
CA THR A 303 6.87 20.04 17.49
C THR A 303 5.37 20.15 17.41
N ILE A 304 4.68 19.21 18.04
CA ILE A 304 3.22 19.18 18.06
C ILE A 304 2.80 19.82 19.38
N GLY A 305 2.29 21.05 19.29
CA GLY A 305 1.74 21.73 20.48
C GLY A 305 0.62 20.91 21.10
N TYR A 306 0.60 20.83 22.43
CA TYR A 306 -0.58 20.37 23.15
C TYR A 306 -1.66 21.45 22.96
N GLY A 307 -2.54 21.24 21.99
CA GLY A 307 -3.82 21.93 22.00
C GLY A 307 -4.59 21.41 23.21
N LEU A 308 -4.54 22.17 24.31
CA LEU A 308 -5.46 22.03 25.44
C LEU A 308 -6.86 22.48 25.01
#